data_AF-A0A7K3AD56-F1
#
_entry.id   AF-A0A7K3AD56-F1
#
_cell.length_a   1.000
_cell.length_b   1.000
_cell.length_c   1.000
_cell.angle_alpha   90.00
_cell.angle_beta   90.00
_cell.angle_gamma   90.00
#
_symmetry.space_group_name_H-M   'P 1'
#
loop_
_entity.id
_entity.type
_entity.pdbx_description
1 polymer ?
#
loop_
_entity_poly.entity_id
_entity_poly.type
_entity_poly.pdbx_seq_one_letter_code
_entity_poly.pdbx_strand_id
1 'polypeptide(L)'
;MGENTMAGSGFDADADVLRTQGRAFAEIASDFSSKSKAFGDKLKELEDGWGDDDVKVVSTLLTVYEPVSGGIVDSLEHLGEALKGIGEKLTSMAEQYDQTEQGHYQALMQAAQQHRG
;
A
#
# COMPACT_ATOMS: atom_id res chain seq x y z
N MET A 1 -28.73 20.43 33.66
CA MET A 1 -27.71 19.36 33.60
C MET A 1 -28.33 18.22 32.80
N GLY A 2 -28.17 18.26 31.48
CA GLY A 2 -28.61 17.19 30.58
C GLY A 2 -27.36 16.50 30.06
N GLU A 3 -27.33 15.18 30.19
CA GLU A 3 -26.20 14.33 29.82
C GLU A 3 -25.73 14.61 28.40
N ASN A 4 -24.49 15.11 28.30
CA ASN A 4 -23.79 15.28 27.05
C ASN A 4 -23.45 13.88 26.54
N THR A 5 -24.02 13.51 25.40
CA THR A 5 -23.71 12.31 24.61
C THR A 5 -22.20 12.15 24.44
N MET A 6 -21.60 11.26 25.22
CA MET A 6 -20.18 10.86 25.12
C MET A 6 -19.97 9.66 24.16
N ALA A 7 -20.91 9.41 23.26
CA ALA A 7 -20.76 8.43 22.18
C ALA A 7 -20.84 9.18 20.86
N GLY A 8 -19.68 9.49 20.25
CA GLY A 8 -19.71 10.08 18.90
C GLY A 8 -18.45 10.78 18.41
N SER A 9 -17.38 10.91 19.20
CA SER A 9 -16.12 11.49 18.71
C SER A 9 -14.99 10.49 18.51
N GLY A 10 -15.27 9.18 18.58
CA GLY A 10 -14.28 8.14 18.34
C GLY A 10 -14.45 7.61 16.92
N PHE A 11 -13.59 8.07 16.01
CA PHE A 11 -13.43 7.60 14.62
C PHE A 11 -14.44 8.15 13.58
N ASP A 12 -14.24 9.41 13.19
CA ASP A 12 -14.78 9.97 11.95
C ASP A 12 -13.94 9.52 10.74
N ALA A 13 -13.75 8.21 10.59
CA ALA A 13 -13.11 7.62 9.41
C ALA A 13 -14.17 6.82 8.68
N ASP A 14 -14.77 7.43 7.67
CA ASP A 14 -15.78 6.79 6.82
C ASP A 14 -15.18 5.53 6.17
N ALA A 15 -15.77 4.37 6.47
CA ALA A 15 -15.31 3.09 5.96
C ALA A 15 -15.29 3.06 4.43
N ASP A 16 -16.21 3.78 3.77
CA ASP A 16 -16.22 3.88 2.30
C ASP A 16 -15.06 4.74 1.78
N VAL A 17 -14.66 5.79 2.52
CA VAL A 17 -13.46 6.57 2.20
C VAL A 17 -12.21 5.70 2.34
N LEU A 18 -12.11 4.91 3.42
CA LEU A 18 -10.98 4.00 3.63
C LEU A 18 -10.90 2.91 2.55
N ARG A 19 -12.03 2.32 2.13
CA ARG A 19 -12.07 1.38 1.00
C ARG A 19 -11.62 2.05 -0.30
N THR A 20 -12.12 3.25 -0.56
CA THR A 20 -11.81 3.99 -1.79
C THR A 20 -10.32 4.30 -1.85
N GLN A 21 -9.74 4.80 -0.75
CA GLN A 21 -8.30 5.06 -0.66
C GLN A 21 -7.49 3.76 -0.73
N GLY A 22 -7.94 2.70 -0.07
CA GLY A 22 -7.30 1.38 -0.13
C GLY A 22 -7.18 0.85 -1.56
N ARG A 23 -8.26 0.95 -2.34
CA ARG A 23 -8.27 0.59 -3.77
C ARG A 23 -7.34 1.48 -4.60
N ALA A 24 -7.39 2.79 -4.39
CA ALA A 24 -6.51 3.72 -5.10
C ALA A 24 -5.02 3.41 -4.85
N PHE A 25 -4.63 3.12 -3.61
CA PHE A 25 -3.26 2.71 -3.30
C PHE A 25 -2.89 1.37 -3.90
N ALA A 26 -3.80 0.40 -3.93
CA ALA A 26 -3.57 -0.88 -4.59
C ALA A 26 -3.37 -0.73 -6.11
N GLU A 27 -4.15 0.14 -6.77
CA GLU A 27 -3.99 0.47 -8.19
C GLU A 27 -2.66 1.18 -8.47
N ILE A 28 -2.32 2.19 -7.66
CA ILE A 28 -1.04 2.90 -7.76
C ILE A 28 0.12 1.92 -7.56
N ALA A 29 0.06 1.05 -6.56
CA ALA A 29 1.08 0.05 -6.30
C ALA A 29 1.24 -0.90 -7.50
N SER A 30 0.13 -1.39 -8.06
CA SER A 30 0.15 -2.28 -9.22
C SER A 30 0.77 -1.61 -10.45
N ASP A 31 0.36 -0.38 -10.78
CA ASP A 31 0.89 0.33 -11.94
C ASP A 31 2.36 0.70 -11.73
N PHE A 32 2.72 1.17 -10.52
CA PHE A 32 4.10 1.49 -10.17
C PHE A 32 5.01 0.26 -10.25
N SER A 33 4.64 -0.86 -9.62
CA SER A 33 5.42 -2.11 -9.69
C SER A 33 5.60 -2.59 -11.13
N SER A 34 4.56 -2.49 -11.96
CA SER A 34 4.66 -2.85 -13.39
C SER A 34 5.67 -1.95 -14.14
N LYS A 35 5.60 -0.63 -13.94
CA LYS A 35 6.54 0.30 -14.58
C LYS A 35 7.97 0.16 -14.05
N SER A 36 8.13 -0.05 -12.75
CA SER A 36 9.44 -0.29 -12.11
C SER A 36 10.09 -1.56 -12.64
N LYS A 37 9.32 -2.64 -12.79
CA LYS A 37 9.81 -3.87 -13.44
C LYS A 37 10.25 -3.61 -14.87
N ALA A 38 9.42 -2.95 -15.68
CA ALA A 38 9.76 -2.62 -17.06
C ALA A 38 10.99 -1.69 -17.16
N PHE A 39 11.20 -0.81 -16.19
CA PHE A 39 12.40 0.02 -16.08
C PHE A 39 13.64 -0.82 -15.79
N GLY A 40 13.58 -1.72 -14.80
CA GLY A 40 14.67 -2.63 -14.48
C GLY A 40 15.04 -3.56 -15.64
N ASP A 41 14.04 -4.12 -16.32
CA ASP A 41 14.24 -4.98 -17.50
C ASP A 41 14.96 -4.21 -18.63
N LYS A 42 14.58 -2.95 -18.88
CA LYS A 42 15.24 -2.08 -19.88
C LYS A 42 16.65 -1.66 -19.48
N LEU A 43 16.88 -1.39 -18.19
CA LEU A 43 18.23 -1.09 -17.70
C LEU A 43 19.16 -2.26 -17.96
N LYS A 44 18.72 -3.47 -17.64
CA LYS A 44 19.48 -4.69 -17.87
C LYS A 44 19.75 -4.92 -19.36
N GLU A 45 18.75 -4.71 -20.22
CA GLU A 45 18.94 -4.81 -21.68
C GLU A 45 20.00 -3.82 -22.19
N LEU A 46 20.04 -2.61 -21.64
CA LEU A 46 21.06 -1.62 -21.98
C LEU A 46 22.44 -2.05 -21.47
N GLU A 47 22.55 -2.47 -20.21
CA GLU A 47 23.80 -2.94 -19.59
C GLU A 47 24.41 -4.12 -20.36
N ASP A 48 23.59 -5.12 -20.71
CA ASP A 48 23.98 -6.27 -21.52
C ASP A 48 24.44 -5.84 -22.94
N GLY A 49 23.89 -4.74 -23.45
CA GLY A 49 24.18 -4.18 -24.77
C GLY A 49 25.46 -3.35 -24.87
N TRP A 50 26.12 -3.02 -23.76
CA TRP A 50 27.34 -2.18 -23.79
C TRP A 50 28.56 -2.89 -24.36
N GLY A 51 28.52 -4.22 -24.47
CA GLY A 51 29.56 -5.04 -25.10
C GLY A 51 30.85 -5.14 -24.26
N ASP A 52 31.85 -5.82 -24.83
CA ASP A 52 33.19 -5.92 -24.25
C ASP A 52 34.11 -5.05 -25.11
N ASP A 53 34.71 -4.01 -24.55
CA ASP A 53 35.66 -3.17 -25.28
C ASP A 53 37.08 -3.72 -25.12
N ASP A 54 37.86 -3.69 -26.21
CA ASP A 54 39.26 -4.16 -26.21
C ASP A 54 40.14 -3.44 -25.17
N VAL A 55 39.68 -2.29 -24.65
CA VAL A 55 40.38 -1.42 -23.68
C VAL A 55 39.82 -1.56 -22.24
N LYS A 56 38.82 -2.43 -22.00
CA LYS A 56 38.15 -2.69 -20.70
C LYS A 56 37.53 -1.47 -20.00
N VAL A 57 37.29 -0.38 -20.73
CA VAL A 57 36.61 0.81 -20.22
C VAL A 57 35.17 0.49 -19.83
N VAL A 58 34.47 -0.32 -20.62
CA VAL A 58 33.07 -0.70 -20.35
C VAL A 58 32.96 -1.50 -19.07
N SER A 59 33.82 -2.52 -18.89
CA SER A 59 33.88 -3.32 -17.67
C SER A 59 34.17 -2.49 -16.41
N THR A 60 35.07 -1.50 -16.51
CA THR A 60 35.40 -0.61 -15.39
C THR A 60 34.22 0.28 -15.01
N LEU A 61 33.49 0.81 -15.99
CA LEU A 61 32.29 1.61 -15.76
C LEU A 61 31.17 0.78 -15.12
N LEU A 62 30.91 -0.43 -15.64
CA LEU A 62 29.90 -1.35 -15.12
C LEU A 62 30.17 -1.72 -13.65
N THR A 63 31.43 -1.92 -13.26
CA THR A 63 31.81 -2.23 -11.87
C THR A 63 31.32 -1.18 -10.85
N VAL A 64 31.25 0.10 -11.26
CA VAL A 64 30.76 1.19 -10.41
C VAL A 64 29.27 1.44 -10.63
N TYR A 65 28.79 1.26 -11.86
CA TYR A 65 27.43 1.58 -12.27
C TYR A 65 26.41 0.52 -11.82
N GLU A 66 26.68 -0.77 -12.01
CA GLU A 66 25.74 -1.87 -11.71
C GLU A 66 25.25 -1.88 -10.25
N PRO A 67 26.10 -1.64 -9.23
CA PRO A 67 25.60 -1.55 -7.84
C PRO A 67 24.62 -0.39 -7.63
N VAL A 68 24.82 0.72 -8.35
CA VAL A 68 23.96 1.91 -8.26
C VAL A 68 22.65 1.67 -8.99
N SER A 69 22.68 1.14 -10.22
CA SER A 69 21.46 0.80 -10.97
C SER A 69 20.66 -0.30 -10.27
N GLY A 70 21.33 -1.33 -9.75
CA GLY A 70 20.73 -2.37 -8.92
C GLY A 70 20.06 -1.81 -7.66
N GLY A 71 20.76 -0.94 -6.91
CA GLY A 71 20.18 -0.29 -5.73
C GLY A 71 18.95 0.57 -6.04
N ILE A 72 18.89 1.19 -7.22
CA ILE A 72 17.69 1.91 -7.68
C ILE A 72 16.55 0.94 -7.95
N VAL A 73 16.80 -0.17 -8.66
CA VAL A 73 15.78 -1.19 -8.96
C VAL A 73 15.21 -1.78 -7.66
N ASP A 74 16.06 -2.16 -6.72
CA ASP A 74 15.65 -2.68 -5.41
C ASP A 74 14.81 -1.65 -4.63
N SER A 75 15.21 -0.38 -4.67
CA SER A 75 14.46 0.70 -4.02
C SER A 75 13.07 0.90 -4.63
N LEU A 76 12.95 0.76 -5.96
CA LEU A 76 11.67 0.83 -6.66
C LEU A 76 10.79 -0.39 -6.32
N GLU A 77 11.36 -1.58 -6.17
CA GLU A 77 10.60 -2.76 -5.72
C GLU A 77 10.02 -2.56 -4.31
N HIS A 78 10.87 -2.17 -3.35
CA HIS A 78 10.43 -1.88 -1.97
C HIS A 78 9.37 -0.78 -1.90
N LEU A 79 9.47 0.28 -2.72
CA LEU A 79 8.45 1.33 -2.75
C LEU A 79 7.12 0.80 -3.28
N GLY A 80 7.12 -0.08 -4.29
CA GLY A 80 5.91 -0.74 -4.77
C GLY A 80 5.22 -1.58 -3.69
N GLU A 81 6.01 -2.36 -2.95
CA GLU A 81 5.50 -3.15 -1.81
C GLU A 81 4.93 -2.28 -0.69
N ALA A 82 5.60 -1.16 -0.37
CA ALA A 82 5.13 -0.22 0.64
C ALA A 82 3.78 0.40 0.26
N LEU A 83 3.61 0.79 -1.01
CA LEU A 83 2.35 1.33 -1.53
C LEU A 83 1.23 0.28 -1.45
N LYS A 84 1.53 -0.96 -1.82
CA LYS A 84 0.59 -2.10 -1.71
C LYS A 84 0.17 -2.31 -0.26
N GLY A 85 1.14 -2.32 0.67
CA GLY A 85 0.88 -2.48 2.10
C GLY A 85 0.03 -1.36 2.71
N ILE A 86 0.13 -0.13 2.21
CA ILE A 86 -0.77 0.97 2.61
C ILE A 86 -2.20 0.64 2.16
N GLY A 87 -2.39 0.23 0.91
CA GLY A 87 -3.71 -0.14 0.37
C GLY A 87 -4.38 -1.27 1.16
N GLU A 88 -3.62 -2.32 1.49
CA GLU A 88 -4.07 -3.45 2.31
C GLU A 88 -4.49 -3.00 3.72
N LYS A 89 -3.70 -2.14 4.37
CA LYS A 89 -4.02 -1.62 5.71
C LYS A 89 -5.29 -0.77 5.71
N LEU A 90 -5.46 0.12 4.74
CA LEU A 90 -6.65 0.97 4.64
C LEU A 90 -7.91 0.13 4.40
N THR A 91 -7.81 -0.89 3.55
CA THR A 91 -8.90 -1.84 3.31
C THR A 91 -9.25 -2.62 4.58
N SER A 92 -8.24 -3.13 5.29
CA SER A 92 -8.45 -3.84 6.56
C SER A 92 -9.06 -2.96 7.65
N MET A 93 -8.65 -1.69 7.71
CA MET A 93 -9.28 -0.72 8.64
C MET A 93 -10.76 -0.55 8.31
N ALA A 94 -11.14 -0.39 7.04
CA ALA A 94 -12.54 -0.28 6.64
C ALA A 94 -13.38 -1.50 7.05
N GLU A 95 -12.83 -2.71 6.88
CA GLU A 95 -13.49 -3.95 7.29
C GLU A 95 -13.68 -4.02 8.80
N GLN A 96 -12.69 -3.55 9.58
CA GLN A 96 -12.79 -3.48 11.04
C GLN A 96 -13.86 -2.48 11.50
N TYR A 97 -14.03 -1.36 10.79
CA TYR A 97 -15.10 -0.40 11.06
C TYR A 97 -16.48 -1.04 10.88
N ASP A 98 -16.74 -1.68 9.73
CA ASP A 98 -18.02 -2.35 9.48
C ASP A 98 -18.35 -3.39 10.55
N GLN A 99 -17.36 -4.20 10.93
CA GLN A 99 -17.54 -5.24 11.96
C GLN A 99 -17.86 -4.63 13.32
N THR A 100 -17.19 -3.54 13.68
CA THR A 100 -17.40 -2.83 14.94
C THR A 100 -18.79 -2.20 14.99
N GLU A 101 -19.20 -1.53 13.92
CA GLU A 101 -20.55 -0.95 13.82
C GLU A 101 -21.64 -2.03 13.90
N GLN A 102 -21.50 -3.12 13.14
CA GLN A 102 -22.44 -4.25 13.20
C GLN A 102 -22.54 -4.85 14.61
N GLY A 103 -21.42 -4.99 15.30
CA GLY A 103 -21.38 -5.46 16.69
C GLY A 103 -22.12 -4.52 17.65
N HIS A 104 -21.97 -3.20 17.48
CA HIS A 104 -22.71 -2.21 18.27
C HIS A 104 -24.22 -2.26 18.00
N TYR A 105 -24.65 -2.36 16.74
CA TYR A 105 -26.07 -2.51 16.41
C TYR A 105 -26.67 -3.78 17.01
N GLN A 106 -25.96 -4.91 16.95
CA GLN A 106 -26.42 -6.16 17.55
C GLN A 106 -26.54 -6.06 19.07
N ALA A 107 -25.57 -5.44 19.75
CA ALA A 107 -25.61 -5.22 21.19
C ALA A 107 -26.78 -4.32 21.62
N LEU A 108 -27.04 -3.24 20.88
CA LEU A 108 -28.19 -2.35 21.13
C LEU A 108 -29.52 -3.07 20.93
N MET A 109 -29.65 -3.89 19.88
CA MET A 109 -30.85 -4.69 19.64
C MET A 109 -31.11 -5.71 20.75
N GLN A 110 -30.06 -6.36 21.26
CA GLN A 110 -30.18 -7.29 22.40
C GLN A 110 -30.60 -6.57 23.68
N ALA A 111 -29.99 -5.42 23.99
CA ALA A 111 -30.34 -4.62 25.16
C ALA A 111 -31.80 -4.11 25.08
N ALA A 112 -32.25 -3.69 23.90
CA ALA A 112 -33.63 -3.25 23.67
C ALA A 112 -34.67 -4.37 23.82
N GLN A 113 -34.30 -5.62 23.50
CA GLN A 113 -35.15 -6.79 23.69
C GLN A 113 -35.28 -7.19 25.17
N GLN A 114 -34.18 -7.09 25.95
CA GLN A 114 -34.17 -7.43 27.37
C GLN A 114 -34.98 -6.45 28.24
N HIS A 115 -35.10 -5.19 27.84
CA HIS A 115 -35.90 -4.17 28.55
C HIS A 115 -37.39 -4.15 28.17
N ARG A 116 -37.85 -5.01 27.25
CA ARG A 116 -39.27 -5.17 26.89
C ARG A 116 -39.92 -6.43 27.49
N GLY A 117 -39.18 -7.20 28.31
CA GLY A 117 -39.66 -8.37 29.03
C GLY A 117 -40.07 -8.06 30.46
#